data_AF-A0AAE4MWG6-F1
#
_entry.id   AF-A0AAE4MWG6-F1
#
_cell.length_a   1.000
_cell.length_b   1.000
_cell.length_c   1.000
_cell.angle_alpha   90.00
_cell.angle_beta   90.00
_cell.angle_gamma   90.00
#
_symmetry.space_group_name_H-M   'P 1'
#
loop_
_entity.id
_entity.type
_entity.pdbx_description
1 polymer ?
#
loop_
_entity_poly.entity_id
_entity_poly.type
_entity_poly.pdbx_seq_one_letter_code
_entity_poly.pdbx_strand_id
1 'polypeptide(L)'
;MHHDLKHRIQAMRDKLEGRAPVTEIQGSSQLFVTPSPECRRLVELADVRETDRILEPSAGTGAILQAIRDAVPRAKCDAVELHAGLARHLQARFPEVRIWCGDFLEYHPERRYTRIIMNPPFNRGDDIRHIRRALTLLEP
;
A
#
# COMPACT_ATOMS: atom_id res chain seq x y z
N MET A 1 -26.08 14.32 -8.35
CA MET A 1 -25.23 13.56 -7.41
C MET A 1 -25.48 12.04 -7.43
N HIS A 2 -26.71 11.52 -7.40
CA HIS A 2 -26.96 10.06 -7.41
C HIS A 2 -26.61 9.32 -8.71
N HIS A 3 -26.63 9.99 -9.87
CA HIS A 3 -26.37 9.33 -11.16
C HIS A 3 -24.89 8.97 -11.35
N ASP A 4 -23.99 9.83 -10.86
CA ASP A 4 -22.54 9.68 -11.03
C ASP A 4 -21.94 8.54 -10.20
N LEU A 5 -22.47 8.34 -8.98
CA LEU A 5 -22.08 7.22 -8.12
C LEU A 5 -22.52 5.87 -8.73
N LYS A 6 -23.72 5.80 -9.33
CA LYS A 6 -24.20 4.57 -9.99
C LYS A 6 -23.33 4.20 -11.19
N HIS A 7 -22.96 5.17 -12.02
CA HIS A 7 -22.03 4.96 -13.14
C HIS A 7 -20.67 4.48 -12.68
N ARG A 8 -20.12 5.07 -11.61
CA ARG A 8 -18.85 4.62 -11.01
C ARG A 8 -18.92 3.20 -10.46
N ILE A 9 -19.99 2.85 -9.74
CA ILE A 9 -20.21 1.49 -9.23
C ILE A 9 -20.32 0.49 -10.38
N GLN A 10 -21.04 0.84 -11.46
CA GLN A 10 -21.18 -0.04 -12.61
C GLN A 10 -19.84 -0.25 -13.33
N ALA A 11 -19.10 0.82 -13.60
CA ALA A 11 -17.78 0.73 -14.22
C ALA A 11 -16.78 -0.07 -13.36
N MET A 12 -16.89 -0.02 -12.04
CA MET A 12 -16.11 -0.87 -11.14
C MET A 12 -16.54 -2.34 -11.25
N ARG A 13 -17.86 -2.63 -11.30
CA ARG A 13 -18.38 -3.98 -11.48
C ARG A 13 -17.94 -4.60 -12.80
N ASP A 14 -18.00 -3.84 -13.90
CA ASP A 14 -17.58 -4.32 -15.22
C ASP A 14 -16.08 -4.67 -15.24
N LYS A 15 -15.24 -3.91 -14.52
CA LYS A 15 -13.81 -4.23 -14.35
C LYS A 15 -13.54 -5.46 -13.47
N LEU A 16 -14.54 -5.89 -12.69
CA LEU A 16 -14.45 -7.03 -11.78
C LEU A 16 -15.09 -8.30 -12.36
N GLU A 17 -15.83 -8.21 -13.47
CA GLU A 17 -16.42 -9.39 -14.13
C GLU A 17 -15.35 -10.43 -14.48
N GLY A 18 -15.62 -11.70 -14.13
CA GLY A 18 -14.73 -12.83 -14.38
C GLY A 18 -13.53 -12.94 -13.43
N ARG A 19 -13.41 -12.07 -12.42
CA ARG A 19 -12.33 -12.13 -11.42
C ARG A 19 -12.86 -12.62 -10.08
N ALA A 20 -12.26 -13.69 -9.55
CA ALA A 20 -12.55 -14.13 -8.19
C ALA A 20 -12.08 -13.04 -7.20
N PRO A 21 -12.91 -12.68 -6.20
CA PRO A 21 -12.52 -11.71 -5.20
C PRO A 21 -11.36 -12.26 -4.37
N VAL A 22 -10.32 -11.43 -4.18
CA VAL A 22 -9.18 -11.77 -3.31
C VAL A 22 -9.63 -11.93 -1.86
N THR A 23 -10.48 -11.03 -1.40
CA THR A 23 -11.07 -11.04 -0.07
C THR A 23 -12.26 -10.06 -0.05
N GLU A 24 -13.22 -10.29 0.84
CA GLU A 24 -14.31 -9.34 1.08
C GLU A 24 -13.90 -8.37 2.17
N ILE A 25 -14.08 -7.09 1.89
CA ILE A 25 -13.73 -6.02 2.82
C ILE A 25 -14.98 -5.17 3.01
N GLN A 26 -15.30 -4.86 4.27
CA GLN A 26 -16.45 -4.04 4.58
C GLN A 26 -16.35 -2.67 3.89
N GLY A 27 -17.49 -2.16 3.39
CA GLY A 27 -17.53 -0.85 2.73
C GLY A 27 -17.14 0.33 3.64
N SER A 28 -17.12 0.13 4.97
CA SER A 28 -16.59 1.06 5.97
C SER A 28 -15.06 1.05 6.07
N SER A 29 -14.38 0.14 5.35
CA SER A 29 -12.92 0.08 5.32
C SER A 29 -12.31 1.34 4.71
N GLN A 30 -11.08 1.64 5.13
CA GLN A 30 -10.28 2.73 4.60
C GLN A 30 -9.43 2.29 3.40
N LEU A 31 -9.85 1.26 2.66
CA LEU A 31 -9.10 0.75 1.52
C LEU A 31 -9.34 1.62 0.29
N PHE A 32 -8.44 2.57 0.05
CA PHE A 32 -8.40 3.37 -1.18
C PHE A 32 -7.16 2.99 -1.99
N VAL A 33 -7.39 2.31 -3.11
CA VAL A 33 -6.30 1.94 -4.02
C VAL A 33 -5.72 3.21 -4.64
N THR A 34 -4.44 3.47 -4.37
CA THR A 34 -3.69 4.54 -5.04
C THR A 34 -3.67 4.24 -6.54
N PRO A 35 -4.16 5.14 -7.41
CA PRO A 35 -4.20 4.85 -8.83
C PRO A 35 -2.78 4.78 -9.42
N SER A 36 -2.61 4.02 -10.50
CA SER A 36 -1.28 3.68 -11.04
C SER A 36 -0.43 4.91 -11.44
N PRO A 37 -0.98 5.98 -12.05
CA PRO A 37 -0.21 7.19 -12.32
C PRO A 37 0.38 7.83 -11.06
N GLU A 38 -0.39 7.86 -9.97
CA GLU A 38 0.03 8.39 -8.67
C GLU A 38 1.08 7.49 -8.03
N CYS A 39 0.94 6.16 -8.13
CA CYS A 39 1.97 5.23 -7.65
C CYS A 39 3.31 5.47 -8.36
N ARG A 40 3.32 5.62 -9.68
CA ARG A 40 4.54 5.93 -10.44
C ARG A 40 5.15 7.26 -10.00
N ARG A 41 4.32 8.30 -9.90
CA ARG A 41 4.76 9.62 -9.43
C ARG A 41 5.36 9.57 -8.03
N LEU A 42 4.78 8.79 -7.10
CA LEU A 42 5.33 8.61 -5.75
C LEU A 42 6.72 7.96 -5.79
N VAL A 43 6.90 6.93 -6.60
CA VAL A 43 8.18 6.22 -6.76
C VAL A 43 9.24 7.12 -7.40
N GLU A 44 8.86 7.90 -8.43
CA GLU A 44 9.73 8.90 -9.06
C GLU A 44 10.17 9.98 -8.06
N LEU A 45 9.24 10.55 -7.29
CA LEU A 45 9.55 11.58 -6.29
C LEU A 45 10.41 11.04 -5.14
N ALA A 46 10.26 9.76 -4.80
CA ALA A 46 11.07 9.11 -3.79
C ALA A 46 12.51 8.80 -4.26
N ASP A 47 12.80 8.95 -5.57
CA ASP A 47 14.09 8.61 -6.19
C ASP A 47 14.59 7.25 -5.72
N VAL A 48 13.75 6.22 -5.93
CA VAL A 48 14.01 4.85 -5.48
C VAL A 48 15.22 4.27 -6.20
N ARG A 49 16.12 3.66 -5.43
CA ARG A 49 17.34 2.99 -5.91
C ARG A 49 17.40 1.55 -5.40
N GLU A 50 18.19 0.72 -6.07
CA GLU A 50 18.37 -0.68 -5.70
C GLU A 50 19.00 -0.85 -4.30
N THR A 51 19.77 0.14 -3.85
CA THR A 51 20.39 0.15 -2.51
C THR A 51 19.43 0.56 -1.38
N ASP A 52 18.22 1.02 -1.71
CA ASP A 52 17.27 1.47 -0.70
C ASP A 52 16.65 0.33 0.10
N ARG A 53 16.35 0.64 1.37
CA ARG A 53 15.42 -0.11 2.21
C ARG A 53 14.11 0.64 2.23
N ILE A 54 13.07 0.05 1.63
CA ILE A 54 11.80 0.73 1.39
C ILE A 54 10.71 0.10 2.27
N LEU A 55 9.90 0.93 2.92
CA LEU A 55 8.70 0.49 3.62
C LEU A 55 7.44 1.02 2.95
N GLU A 56 6.46 0.14 2.72
CA GLU A 56 5.06 0.51 2.46
C GLU A 56 4.19 0.14 3.67
N PRO A 57 3.89 1.10 4.56
CA PRO A 57 3.33 0.85 5.90
C PRO A 57 1.81 0.61 5.92
N SER A 58 1.12 0.70 4.78
CA SER A 58 -0.33 0.51 4.66
C SER A 58 -0.64 0.01 3.25
N ALA A 59 -0.19 -1.22 2.96
CA ALA A 59 0.05 -1.67 1.60
C ALA A 59 -1.21 -1.96 0.78
N GLY A 60 -2.35 -2.20 1.40
CA GLY A 60 -3.62 -2.45 0.73
C GLY A 60 -3.49 -3.59 -0.29
N THR A 61 -3.77 -3.29 -1.56
CA THR A 61 -3.64 -4.25 -2.67
C THR A 61 -2.24 -4.31 -3.29
N GLY A 62 -1.26 -3.57 -2.77
CA GLY A 62 0.13 -3.54 -3.23
C GLY A 62 0.35 -2.73 -4.50
N ALA A 63 -0.43 -1.66 -4.71
CA ALA A 63 -0.31 -0.83 -5.90
C ALA A 63 1.02 -0.06 -5.96
N ILE A 64 1.50 0.44 -4.82
CA ILE A 64 2.80 1.12 -4.73
C ILE A 64 3.93 0.08 -4.80
N LEU A 65 3.83 -1.07 -4.11
CA LEU A 65 4.77 -2.19 -4.27
C LEU A 65 4.97 -2.56 -5.74
N GLN A 66 3.89 -2.68 -6.52
CA GLN A 66 3.99 -2.96 -7.94
C GLN A 66 4.77 -1.86 -8.68
N ALA A 67 4.45 -0.59 -8.44
CA ALA A 67 5.16 0.52 -9.08
C ALA A 67 6.65 0.56 -8.72
N ILE A 68 7.01 0.20 -7.47
CA ILE A 68 8.41 0.07 -7.05
C ILE A 68 9.09 -1.05 -7.85
N ARG A 69 8.46 -2.21 -8.01
CA ARG A 69 9.01 -3.34 -8.78
C ARG A 69 9.17 -3.01 -10.26
N ASP A 70 8.20 -2.30 -10.83
CA ASP A 70 8.24 -1.88 -12.24
C ASP A 70 9.42 -0.92 -12.50
N ALA A 71 9.71 -0.01 -11.55
CA ALA A 71 10.80 0.95 -11.67
C ALA A 71 12.17 0.35 -11.30
N VAL A 72 12.23 -0.41 -10.20
CA VAL A 72 13.45 -0.99 -9.63
C VAL A 72 13.16 -2.43 -9.16
N PRO A 73 13.22 -3.44 -10.04
CA PRO A 73 12.79 -4.81 -9.75
C PRO A 73 13.46 -5.46 -8.53
N ARG A 74 14.69 -5.04 -8.22
CA ARG A 74 15.53 -5.59 -7.15
C ARG A 74 15.54 -4.76 -5.87
N ALA A 75 14.77 -3.68 -5.78
CA ALA A 75 14.66 -2.89 -4.56
C ALA A 75 14.27 -3.77 -3.36
N LYS A 76 14.73 -3.43 -2.15
CA LYS A 76 14.35 -4.17 -0.95
C LYS A 76 13.13 -3.51 -0.32
N CYS A 77 12.00 -4.23 -0.28
CA CYS A 77 10.77 -3.71 0.30
C CYS A 77 10.32 -4.57 1.47
N ASP A 78 9.86 -3.90 2.51
CA ASP A 78 8.98 -4.46 3.52
C ASP A 78 7.61 -3.79 3.38
N ALA A 79 6.55 -4.50 3.75
CA ALA A 79 5.21 -3.96 3.73
C ALA A 79 4.43 -4.33 5.00
N VAL A 80 3.58 -3.42 5.44
CA VAL A 80 2.66 -3.64 6.56
C VAL A 80 1.23 -3.55 6.05
N GLU A 81 0.41 -4.54 6.43
CA GLU A 81 -1.00 -4.55 6.10
C GLU A 81 -1.82 -5.09 7.27
N LEU A 82 -2.85 -4.34 7.66
CA LEU A 82 -3.70 -4.68 8.80
C LEU A 82 -4.64 -5.84 8.47
N HIS A 83 -5.18 -5.88 7.25
CA HIS A 83 -6.17 -6.87 6.86
C HIS A 83 -5.52 -8.19 6.44
N ALA A 84 -5.73 -9.25 7.21
CA ALA A 84 -5.11 -10.56 6.96
C ALA A 84 -5.39 -11.15 5.57
N GLY A 85 -6.56 -10.86 4.97
CA GLY A 85 -6.84 -11.29 3.60
C GLY A 85 -5.96 -10.60 2.56
N LEU A 86 -5.70 -9.29 2.74
CA LEU A 86 -4.81 -8.53 1.87
C LEU A 86 -3.35 -8.89 2.12
N ALA A 87 -2.94 -9.06 3.38
CA ALA A 87 -1.59 -9.52 3.71
C ALA A 87 -1.26 -10.86 3.02
N ARG A 88 -2.18 -11.84 3.06
CA ARG A 88 -2.01 -13.12 2.33
C ARG A 88 -1.92 -12.93 0.82
N HIS A 89 -2.73 -12.04 0.26
CA HIS A 89 -2.64 -11.70 -1.16
C HIS A 89 -1.29 -11.11 -1.54
N LEU A 90 -0.77 -10.18 -0.73
CA LEU A 90 0.53 -9.57 -0.93
C LEU A 90 1.65 -10.61 -0.86
N GLN A 91 1.60 -11.52 0.12
CA GLN A 91 2.57 -12.62 0.24
C GLN A 91 2.60 -13.52 -1.00
N ALA A 92 1.43 -13.83 -1.58
CA ALA A 92 1.35 -14.64 -2.80
C ALA A 92 1.82 -13.87 -4.05
N ARG A 93 1.54 -12.57 -4.12
CA ARG A 93 1.84 -11.73 -5.29
C ARG A 93 3.30 -11.25 -5.31
N PHE A 94 3.90 -11.02 -4.16
CA PHE A 94 5.25 -10.47 -3.98
C PHE A 94 6.06 -11.36 -3.02
N PRO A 95 6.41 -12.60 -3.41
CA PRO A 95 7.08 -13.57 -2.53
C PRO A 95 8.44 -13.09 -1.98
N GLU A 96 9.07 -12.11 -2.64
CA GLU A 96 10.33 -11.50 -2.23
C GLU A 96 10.18 -10.35 -1.22
N VAL A 97 8.95 -9.86 -1.00
CA VAL A 97 8.66 -8.76 -0.08
C VAL A 97 8.32 -9.31 1.30
N ARG A 98 8.94 -8.77 2.35
CA ARG A 98 8.57 -9.13 3.73
C ARG A 98 7.25 -8.45 4.09
N ILE A 99 6.19 -9.24 4.18
CA ILE A 99 4.86 -8.76 4.58
C ILE A 99 4.66 -9.02 6.07
N TRP A 100 4.42 -7.97 6.84
CA TRP A 100 3.99 -8.05 8.23
C TRP A 100 2.49 -7.74 8.33
N CYS A 101 1.73 -8.66 8.92
CA CYS A 101 0.29 -8.52 9.09
C CYS A 101 -0.02 -7.94 10.47
N GLY A 102 -0.54 -6.70 10.53
CA GLY A 102 -0.86 -6.04 11.79
C GLY A 102 -0.98 -4.51 11.66
N ASP A 103 -1.15 -3.83 12.79
CA ASP A 103 -1.22 -2.36 12.85
C ASP A 103 0.18 -1.74 12.69
N PHE A 104 0.34 -0.87 11.70
CA PHE A 104 1.58 -0.13 11.47
C PHE A 104 2.04 0.68 12.69
N LEU A 105 1.12 1.19 13.50
CA LEU A 105 1.48 1.92 14.72
C LEU A 105 2.16 1.01 15.76
N GLU A 106 1.97 -0.31 15.66
CA GLU A 106 2.60 -1.35 16.49
C GLU A 106 3.78 -2.04 15.78
N TYR A 107 4.11 -1.64 14.55
CA TYR A 107 5.20 -2.22 13.79
C TYR A 107 6.57 -1.79 14.33
N HIS A 108 7.42 -2.76 14.69
CA HIS A 108 8.75 -2.54 15.27
C HIS A 108 9.83 -3.26 14.44
N PRO A 109 10.39 -2.60 13.40
CA PRO A 109 11.45 -3.18 12.60
C PRO A 109 12.79 -3.10 13.34
N GLU A 110 13.69 -4.07 13.08
CA GLU A 110 15.05 -4.07 13.64
C GLU A 110 15.94 -2.96 13.05
N ARG A 111 15.61 -2.50 11.84
CA ARG A 111 16.36 -1.50 11.09
C ARG A 111 15.42 -0.41 10.59
N ARG A 112 15.97 0.79 10.45
CA ARG A 112 15.28 1.91 9.82
C ARG A 112 15.32 1.78 8.28
N TYR A 113 14.52 2.61 7.63
CA TYR A 113 14.35 2.64 6.18
C TYR A 113 14.94 3.90 5.58
N THR A 114 15.49 3.78 4.37
CA THR A 114 15.98 4.92 3.60
C THR A 114 14.84 5.62 2.87
N ARG A 115 13.74 4.90 2.59
CA ARG A 115 12.53 5.42 1.95
C ARG A 115 11.28 4.83 2.60
N ILE A 116 10.26 5.65 2.76
CA ILE A 116 8.91 5.20 3.13
C ILE A 116 7.95 5.82 2.11
N ILE A 117 7.19 4.98 1.41
CA ILE A 117 6.24 5.40 0.39
C ILE A 117 4.88 4.86 0.81
N MET A 118 3.88 5.72 0.92
CA MET A 118 2.62 5.33 1.54
C MET A 118 1.42 6.11 1.01
N ASN A 119 0.27 5.46 1.09
CA ASN A 119 -1.04 6.10 1.09
C ASN A 119 -1.76 5.67 2.39
N PRO A 120 -1.64 6.46 3.48
CA PRO A 120 -2.14 6.04 4.79
C PRO A 120 -3.68 6.09 4.83
N PRO A 121 -4.32 5.44 5.82
CA PRO A 121 -5.74 5.63 6.09
C PRO A 121 -6.03 7.10 6.44
N PHE A 122 -7.16 7.65 5.96
CA PHE A 122 -7.50 9.08 6.10
C PHE A 122 -8.49 9.40 7.24
N ASN A 123 -9.19 8.40 7.77
CA ASN A 123 -10.21 8.64 8.78
C ASN A 123 -9.60 9.13 10.10
N ARG A 124 -10.32 10.00 10.82
CA ARG A 124 -9.98 10.43 12.21
C ARG A 124 -8.52 10.88 12.43
N GLY A 125 -7.86 11.43 11.40
CA GLY A 125 -6.46 11.89 11.50
C GLY A 125 -5.44 10.75 11.62
N ASP A 126 -5.79 9.54 11.15
CA ASP A 126 -4.89 8.38 11.13
C ASP A 126 -3.68 8.66 10.23
N ASP A 127 -3.86 9.41 9.15
CA ASP A 127 -2.81 9.90 8.27
C ASP A 127 -1.69 10.62 9.03
N ILE A 128 -2.05 11.56 9.92
CA ILE A 128 -1.08 12.29 10.74
C ILE A 128 -0.31 11.33 11.67
N ARG A 129 -0.98 10.34 12.25
CA ARG A 129 -0.32 9.36 13.13
C ARG A 129 0.63 8.46 12.34
N HIS A 130 0.21 8.00 11.16
CA HIS A 130 1.04 7.21 10.26
C HIS A 130 2.25 8.01 9.77
N ILE A 131 2.06 9.28 9.38
CA ILE A 131 3.16 10.16 8.98
C ILE A 131 4.15 10.35 10.14
N ARG A 132 3.66 10.69 11.34
CA ARG A 132 4.53 10.84 12.52
C ARG A 132 5.29 9.57 12.83
N ARG A 133 4.63 8.39 12.75
CA ARG A 133 5.28 7.11 12.96
C ARG A 133 6.32 6.82 11.88
N ALA A 134 6.00 7.02 10.61
CA ALA A 134 6.93 6.83 9.49
C ALA A 134 8.20 7.66 9.67
N LEU A 135 8.08 8.94 10.07
CA LEU A 135 9.23 9.79 10.36
C LEU A 135 10.18 9.20 11.42
N THR A 136 9.66 8.47 12.43
CA THR A 136 10.52 7.81 13.44
C THR A 136 11.29 6.59 12.90
N LEU A 137 10.83 6.02 11.79
CA LEU A 137 11.42 4.83 11.15
C LEU A 137 12.34 5.18 9.98
N LEU A 138 12.41 6.47 9.59
CA LEU A 138 13.36 6.95 8.60
C LEU A 138 14.76 7.05 9.18
N GLU A 139 15.73 6.70 8.34
CA GLU A 139 17.13 7.02 8.59
C GLU A 139 17.34 8.55 8.60
N PRO A 140 18.31 9.06 9.39
CA PRO A 140 18.64 10.48 9.44
C PRO A 140 19.07 11.07 8.10
#